data_AF-A0A7W1HZC8-F1
#
_entry.id   AF-A0A7W1HZC8-F1
#
_cell.length_a   1.000
_cell.length_b   1.000
_cell.length_c   1.000
_cell.angle_alpha   90.00
_cell.angle_beta   90.00
_cell.angle_gamma   90.00
#
_symmetry.space_group_name_H-M   'P 1'
#
loop_
_entity.id
_entity.type
_entity.pdbx_description
1 polymer ?
#
loop_
_entity_poly.entity_id
_entity_poly.type
_entity_poly.pdbx_seq_one_letter_code
_entity_poly.pdbx_strand_id
1 'polypeptide(L)'
;MPAGAARRGRVDVLGALAVTGGLALAVYAVVTANEAGWGSARTLGLLAVAGVLLLSFVLVQRAIRDPLVPLGIFRAPNLSAGNASMLLLGAAWIPMWFFLNL
;
A
#
# COMPACT_ATOMS: atom_id res chain seq x y z
N MET A 1 -11.20 -25.51 -22.66
CA MET A 1 -10.78 -24.59 -21.58
C MET A 1 -11.50 -25.02 -20.31
N PRO A 2 -10.82 -25.29 -19.18
CA PRO A 2 -11.53 -25.55 -17.94
C PRO A 2 -12.34 -24.30 -17.59
N ALA A 3 -13.66 -24.45 -17.49
CA ALA A 3 -14.53 -23.41 -16.98
C ALA A 3 -14.15 -23.17 -15.51
N GLY A 4 -13.43 -22.09 -15.25
CA GLY A 4 -13.11 -21.68 -13.88
C GLY A 4 -14.43 -21.42 -13.15
N ALA A 5 -14.78 -22.30 -12.21
CA ALA A 5 -15.93 -22.08 -11.34
C ALA A 5 -15.75 -20.71 -10.67
N ALA A 6 -16.61 -19.75 -11.04
CA ALA A 6 -16.59 -18.41 -10.48
C ALA A 6 -16.87 -18.52 -8.98
N ARG A 7 -15.80 -18.53 -8.18
CA ARG A 7 -15.87 -18.58 -6.73
C ARG A 7 -16.42 -17.23 -6.29
N ARG A 8 -17.68 -17.20 -5.86
CA ARG A 8 -18.32 -16.00 -5.29
C ARG A 8 -17.71 -15.70 -3.93
N GLY A 9 -16.47 -15.20 -3.92
CA GLY A 9 -15.86 -14.63 -2.73
C GLY A 9 -16.60 -13.35 -2.34
N ARG A 10 -16.79 -13.13 -1.04
CA ARG A 10 -17.28 -11.84 -0.54
C ARG A 10 -16.17 -10.81 -0.71
N VAL A 11 -16.48 -9.67 -1.32
CA VAL A 11 -15.51 -8.57 -1.48
C VAL A 11 -15.21 -7.97 -0.11
N ASP A 12 -13.94 -7.87 0.25
CA ASP A 12 -13.49 -7.20 1.48
C ASP A 12 -13.50 -5.67 1.30
N VAL A 13 -14.69 -5.08 1.44
CA VAL A 13 -14.89 -3.63 1.31
C VAL A 13 -14.16 -2.86 2.41
N LEU A 14 -14.12 -3.39 3.63
CA LEU A 14 -13.46 -2.73 4.76
C LEU A 14 -11.95 -2.69 4.56
N GLY A 15 -11.34 -3.81 4.14
CA GLY A 15 -9.93 -3.84 3.79
C GLY A 15 -9.61 -2.92 2.61
N ALA A 16 -10.45 -2.89 1.57
CA ALA A 16 -10.28 -1.98 0.46
C ALA A 16 -10.30 -0.50 0.90
N LEU A 17 -11.25 -0.10 1.74
CA LEU A 17 -11.32 1.26 2.28
C LEU A 17 -10.11 1.57 3.18
N ALA A 18 -9.68 0.62 4.01
CA ALA A 18 -8.54 0.79 4.91
C ALA A 18 -7.23 1.00 4.14
N VAL A 19 -6.96 0.17 3.11
CA VAL A 19 -5.72 0.30 2.33
C VAL A 19 -5.73 1.57 1.46
N THR A 20 -6.86 1.88 0.81
CA THR A 20 -6.97 3.09 -0.02
C THR A 20 -6.86 4.35 0.84
N GLY A 21 -7.59 4.41 1.95
CA GLY A 21 -7.53 5.54 2.87
C GLY A 21 -6.15 5.69 3.50
N GLY A 22 -5.53 4.59 3.94
CA GLY A 22 -4.20 4.59 4.54
C GLY A 22 -3.12 5.09 3.58
N LEU A 23 -3.13 4.62 2.33
CA LEU A 23 -2.19 5.08 1.29
C LEU A 23 -2.40 6.56 0.95
N ALA A 24 -3.65 7.00 0.77
CA ALA A 24 -3.97 8.39 0.48
C ALA A 24 -3.51 9.32 1.62
N LEU A 25 -3.76 8.95 2.87
CA LEU A 25 -3.30 9.68 4.05
C LEU A 25 -1.78 9.74 4.16
N ALA A 26 -1.08 8.62 3.90
CA ALA A 26 0.38 8.58 3.92
C ALA A 26 0.99 9.54 2.88
N VAL A 27 0.49 9.48 1.63
CA VAL A 27 0.92 10.38 0.56
C VAL A 27 0.63 11.83 0.92
N TYR A 28 -0.58 12.12 1.39
CA TYR A 28 -0.97 13.47 1.80
C TYR A 28 -0.07 14.02 2.90
N ALA A 29 0.23 13.22 3.93
CA ALA A 29 1.09 13.63 5.03
C ALA A 29 2.51 13.95 4.55
N VAL A 30 3.09 13.11 3.69
CA VAL A 30 4.44 13.33 3.13
C VAL A 30 4.50 14.57 2.24
N VAL A 31 3.52 14.75 1.36
CA VAL A 31 3.47 15.90 0.44
C VAL A 31 3.34 17.22 1.22
N THR A 32 2.49 17.25 2.25
CA THR A 32 2.26 18.45 3.06
C THR A 32 3.29 18.64 4.18
N ALA A 33 4.17 17.68 4.44
CA ALA A 33 5.16 17.75 5.53
C ALA A 33 6.19 18.88 5.34
N ASN A 34 6.51 19.27 4.10
CA ASN A 34 7.42 20.40 3.86
C ASN A 34 6.81 21.75 4.28
N GLU A 35 5.49 21.89 4.15
CA GLU A 35 4.76 23.10 4.56
C GLU A 35 4.39 23.07 6.04
N ALA A 36 3.87 21.93 6.52
CA ALA A 36 3.40 21.75 7.89
C ALA A 36 4.53 21.43 8.89
N GLY A 37 5.72 21.09 8.41
CA GLY A 37 6.84 20.61 9.21
C GLY A 37 6.76 19.12 9.52
N TRP A 38 7.89 18.42 9.36
CA TRP A 38 8.02 16.97 9.60
C TRP A 38 7.77 16.57 11.06
N GLY A 39 8.22 17.40 12.01
CA GLY A 39 8.04 17.16 13.45
C GLY A 39 6.71 17.66 14.02
N SER A 40 5.81 18.20 13.19
CA SER A 40 4.55 18.75 13.69
C SER A 40 3.60 17.64 14.15
N ALA A 41 2.77 17.95 15.16
CA ALA A 41 1.74 17.04 15.64
C ALA A 41 0.76 16.61 14.53
N ARG A 42 0.52 17.51 13.56
CA ARG A 42 -0.33 17.22 12.39
C ARG A 42 0.29 16.15 11.50
N THR A 43 1.55 16.32 11.08
CA THR A 43 2.24 15.35 10.21
C THR A 43 2.36 13.99 10.90
N LEU A 44 2.81 13.98 12.15
CA LEU A 44 2.95 12.75 12.94
C LEU A 44 1.60 12.06 13.18
N GLY A 45 0.55 12.83 13.48
CA GLY A 45 -0.81 12.32 13.66
C GLY A 45 -1.37 11.68 12.39
N LEU A 46 -1.20 12.32 11.23
CA LEU A 46 -1.64 11.77 9.94
C LEU A 46 -0.88 10.49 9.59
N LEU A 47 0.45 10.46 9.79
CA LEU A 47 1.26 9.25 9.57
C LEU A 47 0.87 8.13 10.53
N ALA A 48 0.56 8.43 11.79
CA ALA A 48 0.09 7.45 12.75
C ALA A 48 -1.27 6.84 12.32
N VAL A 49 -2.23 7.67 11.93
CA VAL A 49 -3.54 7.21 11.42
C VAL A 49 -3.37 6.37 10.15
N ALA A 50 -2.52 6.81 9.22
CA ALA A 50 -2.20 6.04 8.02
C ALA A 50 -1.62 4.65 8.38
N GLY A 51 -0.66 4.62 9.31
CA GLY A 51 -0.08 3.38 9.82
C GLY A 51 -1.10 2.44 10.46
N VAL A 52 -2.03 2.97 11.27
CA VAL A 52 -3.12 2.19 11.87
C VAL A 52 -4.04 1.60 10.80
N LEU A 53 -4.43 2.38 9.79
CA LEU A 53 -5.28 1.90 8.69
C LEU A 53 -4.58 0.78 7.90
N LEU A 54 -3.31 0.97 7.52
CA LEU A 54 -2.53 -0.04 6.79
C LEU A 54 -2.31 -1.30 7.62
N LEU A 55 -2.03 -1.16 8.92
CA LEU A 55 -1.88 -2.31 9.82
C LEU A 55 -3.21 -3.06 9.97
N SER A 56 -4.34 -2.34 10.11
CA SER A 56 -5.66 -2.94 10.18
C SER A 56 -5.98 -3.75 8.92
N PHE A 57 -5.63 -3.25 7.73
CA PHE A 57 -5.75 -3.97 6.47
C PHE A 57 -4.97 -5.29 6.51
N VAL A 58 -3.69 -5.27 6.90
CA VAL A 58 -2.87 -6.48 6.97
C VAL A 58 -3.45 -7.52 7.94
N LEU A 59 -3.93 -7.07 9.11
CA LEU A 59 -4.53 -7.94 10.11
C LEU A 59 -5.85 -8.58 9.59
N VAL A 60 -6.69 -7.77 8.95
CA VAL A 60 -7.94 -8.23 8.33
C VAL A 60 -7.67 -9.24 7.21
N GLN A 61 -6.72 -8.94 6.32
CA GLN A 61 -6.33 -9.85 5.22
C GLN A 61 -5.74 -11.16 5.73
N ARG A 62 -5.06 -11.16 6.88
CA ARG A 62 -4.56 -12.38 7.51
C ARG A 62 -5.67 -13.27 8.09
N ALA A 63 -6.81 -12.67 8.46
CA ALA A 63 -7.91 -13.37 9.13
C ALA A 63 -9.01 -13.86 8.16
N ILE A 64 -9.20 -13.21 7.00
CA ILE A 64 -10.26 -13.54 6.05
C ILE A 64 -9.92 -14.79 5.22
N ARG A 65 -10.95 -15.61 4.91
CA ARG A 65 -10.84 -16.85 4.12
C ARG A 65 -10.47 -16.64 2.65
N ASP A 66 -11.01 -15.61 2.01
CA ASP A 66 -10.70 -15.18 0.65
C ASP A 66 -10.11 -13.75 0.69
N PRO A 67 -8.80 -13.60 0.98
CA PRO A 67 -8.16 -12.30 1.04
C PRO A 67 -8.03 -11.67 -0.35
N LEU A 68 -8.14 -10.34 -0.42
CA LEU A 68 -7.84 -9.54 -1.60
C LEU A 68 -6.37 -9.68 -2.00
N VAL A 69 -5.47 -9.66 -1.01
CA VAL A 69 -4.03 -9.84 -1.20
C VAL A 69 -3.62 -11.10 -0.43
N PRO A 70 -3.37 -12.22 -1.12
CA PRO A 70 -2.90 -13.43 -0.45
C PRO A 70 -1.49 -13.16 0.09
N LEU A 71 -1.34 -12.87 1.39
CA LEU A 71 -0.05 -12.49 1.99
C LEU A 71 1.05 -13.55 1.79
N GLY A 72 0.68 -14.79 1.47
CA GLY A 72 1.61 -15.86 1.08
C GLY A 72 2.42 -15.55 -0.19
N ILE A 73 1.97 -14.66 -1.08
CA ILE A 73 2.75 -14.25 -2.26
C ILE A 73 4.10 -13.62 -1.87
N PHE A 74 4.15 -12.94 -0.72
CA PHE A 74 5.37 -12.32 -0.21
C PHE A 74 6.38 -13.33 0.37
N ARG A 75 5.97 -14.60 0.54
CA ARG A 75 6.88 -15.69 0.91
C ARG A 75 7.55 -16.35 -0.29
N ALA A 76 7.04 -16.11 -1.50
CA ALA A 76 7.64 -16.64 -2.72
C ALA A 76 8.77 -15.70 -3.19
N PRO A 77 10.05 -16.09 -3.05
CA PRO A 77 11.18 -15.15 -3.18
C PRO A 77 11.23 -14.46 -4.55
N ASN A 78 10.92 -15.17 -5.63
CA ASN A 78 10.90 -14.60 -6.98
C ASN A 78 9.78 -13.56 -7.17
N LEU A 79 8.59 -13.82 -6.60
CA LEU A 79 7.47 -12.88 -6.65
C LEU A 79 7.76 -11.66 -5.77
N SER A 80 8.31 -11.86 -4.58
CA SER A 80 8.69 -10.77 -3.69
C SER A 80 9.77 -9.90 -4.29
N ALA A 81 10.81 -10.50 -4.89
CA ALA A 81 11.86 -9.79 -5.60
C ALA A 81 11.28 -9.01 -6.79
N GLY A 82 10.40 -9.62 -7.60
CA GLY A 82 9.73 -8.95 -8.71
C GLY A 82 8.90 -7.74 -8.27
N ASN A 83 8.08 -7.89 -7.21
CA ASN A 83 7.29 -6.79 -6.65
C ASN A 83 8.18 -5.67 -6.08
N ALA A 84 9.26 -6.03 -5.38
CA ALA A 84 10.22 -5.06 -4.87
C ALA A 84 10.90 -4.29 -6.00
N SER A 85 11.32 -4.98 -7.07
CA SER A 85 11.87 -4.34 -8.26
C SER A 85 10.88 -3.38 -8.91
N MET A 86 9.61 -3.76 -9.06
CA MET A 86 8.58 -2.87 -9.60
C MET A 86 8.34 -1.64 -8.71
N LEU A 87 8.31 -1.82 -7.39
CA LEU A 87 8.19 -0.73 -6.43
C LEU A 87 9.35 0.26 -6.57
N LEU A 88 10.58 -0.25 -6.59
CA LEU A 88 11.79 0.57 -6.71
C LEU A 88 11.87 1.29 -8.06
N LEU A 89 11.52 0.61 -9.15
CA LEU A 89 11.46 1.22 -10.49
C LEU A 89 10.45 2.37 -10.52
N GLY A 90 9.25 2.15 -9.98
CA GLY A 90 8.23 3.21 -9.90
C GLY A 90 8.67 4.39 -9.04
N ALA A 91 9.30 4.11 -7.88
CA ALA A 91 9.79 5.14 -6.97
C ALA A 91 10.95 5.97 -7.56
N ALA A 92 11.83 5.33 -8.34
CA ALA A 92 13.01 5.98 -8.92
C ALA A 92 12.71 6.71 -10.24
N TRP A 93 11.69 6.30 -11.00
CA TRP A 93 11.42 6.83 -12.33
C TRP A 93 11.26 8.36 -12.34
N ILE A 94 10.36 8.89 -11.51
CA ILE A 94 10.04 10.34 -11.51
C ILE A 94 11.26 11.17 -11.06
N PRO A 95 11.91 10.86 -9.91
CA PRO A 95 13.11 11.59 -9.49
C PRO A 95 14.26 11.51 -10.51
N MET A 96 14.49 10.35 -11.13
CA MET A 96 15.54 10.17 -12.13
C MET A 96 15.38 11.17 -13.29
N TRP A 97 14.17 11.31 -13.82
CA TRP A 97 13.90 12.23 -14.93
C TRP A 97 14.13 13.70 -14.54
N PHE A 98 13.77 14.07 -13.31
CA PHE A 98 14.02 15.41 -12.78
C PHE A 98 15.52 15.74 -12.72
N PHE A 99 16.36 14.83 -12.20
CA PHE A 99 17.81 15.07 -12.09
C PHE A 99 18.55 15.04 -13.42
N LEU A 100 18.04 14.31 -14.43
CA LEU A 100 18.67 14.25 -15.76
C LEU A 100 18.44 15.51 -16.60
N ASN A 101 17.40 16.29 -16.32
CA ASN A 101 17.06 17.50 -17.06
C ASN A 101 17.49 18.80 -16.35
N LEU A 102 18.13 18.68 -15.18
CA LEU A 102 18.71 19.80 -14.43
C LEU A 102 20.11 20.11 -14.95
#